data_AF-A0A967WFF7-F1
#
_entry.id   AF-A0A967WFF7-F1
#
_cell.length_a   1.000
_cell.length_b   1.000
_cell.length_c   1.000
_cell.angle_alpha   90.00
_cell.angle_beta   90.00
_cell.angle_gamma   90.00
#
_symmetry.space_group_name_H-M   'P 1'
#
loop_
_entity.id
_entity.type
_entity.pdbx_description
1 polymer ?
#
loop_
_entity_poly.entity_id
_entity_poly.type
_entity_poly.pdbx_seq_one_letter_code
_entity_poly.pdbx_strand_id
1 'polypeptide(L)'
;QIYGGEKAQWFDYPNGSRIWVAGLDKAGKVLSAEFDIVYANQAEELGLPDWETLLSRATGRAGNVDHPQVIGDCNPSSPTHWIRQRAQAGALTFFESTHRDNPELFDQETGEITEAGKQRLGVLKRLTGSRLMRLYHGMWAAPEGAIYDILDEERHRVAAFEPPHLWPRIVGI
;
A
#
# COMPACT_ATOMS: atom_id res chain seq x y z
N GLN A 1 -9.89 -0.43 30.01
CA GLN A 1 -10.98 0.32 29.35
C GLN A 1 -10.88 -0.03 27.87
N ILE A 2 -11.95 -0.56 27.26
CA ILE A 2 -11.93 -0.85 25.81
C ILE A 2 -12.29 0.45 25.11
N TYR A 3 -11.34 1.01 24.37
CA TYR A 3 -11.61 2.14 23.50
C TYR A 3 -11.88 1.59 22.08
N GLY A 4 -12.94 2.09 21.44
CA GLY A 4 -13.32 1.72 20.07
C GLY A 4 -14.27 0.54 19.96
N GLY A 5 -15.38 0.75 19.24
CA GLY A 5 -16.26 -0.30 18.71
C GLY A 5 -16.05 -0.44 17.19
N GLU A 6 -16.93 -1.17 16.49
CA GLU A 6 -16.79 -1.46 15.04
C GLU A 6 -16.60 -0.23 14.12
N LYS A 7 -16.97 0.98 14.57
CA LYS A 7 -16.92 2.23 13.79
C LYS A 7 -16.41 3.41 14.62
N ALA A 8 -15.32 3.21 15.37
CA ALA A 8 -14.68 4.30 16.09
C ALA A 8 -14.27 5.42 15.12
N GLN A 9 -14.72 6.65 15.39
CA GLN A 9 -14.33 7.82 14.58
C GLN A 9 -13.08 8.49 15.16
N TRP A 10 -12.85 8.37 16.47
CA TRP A 10 -11.63 8.81 17.13
C TRP A 10 -11.44 8.10 18.48
N PHE A 11 -10.24 8.27 19.05
CA PHE A 11 -9.81 7.83 20.37
C PHE A 11 -9.25 9.02 21.14
N ASP A 12 -9.76 9.25 22.34
CA ASP A 12 -9.25 10.29 23.26
C ASP A 12 -8.32 9.67 24.30
N TYR A 13 -7.20 10.33 24.55
CA TYR A 13 -6.19 9.91 25.53
C TYR A 13 -6.16 10.86 26.75
N PRO A 14 -5.77 10.37 27.95
CA PRO A 14 -5.76 11.18 29.17
C PRO A 14 -4.86 12.43 29.11
N ASN A 15 -3.87 12.45 28.21
CA ASN A 15 -2.99 13.59 27.98
C ASN A 15 -3.59 14.65 27.04
N GLY A 16 -4.85 14.50 26.62
CA GLY A 16 -5.53 15.41 25.69
C GLY A 16 -5.27 15.12 24.20
N SER A 17 -4.41 14.16 23.87
CA SER A 17 -4.21 13.74 22.49
C SER A 17 -5.45 13.01 21.95
N ARG A 18 -5.71 13.18 20.65
CA ARG A 18 -6.79 12.50 19.94
C ARG A 18 -6.26 11.83 18.67
N ILE A 19 -6.61 10.57 18.47
CA ILE A 19 -6.39 9.87 17.20
C ILE A 19 -7.71 9.82 16.45
N TRP A 20 -7.78 10.39 15.25
CA TRP A 20 -8.93 10.26 14.36
C TRP A 20 -8.76 9.07 13.43
N VAL A 21 -9.85 8.35 13.15
CA VAL A 21 -9.87 7.26 12.18
C VAL A 21 -10.75 7.67 11.01
N ALA A 22 -10.16 7.72 9.81
CA ALA A 22 -10.84 8.14 8.61
C ALA A 22 -10.41 7.30 7.41
N GLY A 23 -11.38 6.95 6.55
CA GLY A 23 -11.14 6.50 5.19
C GLY A 23 -11.11 7.68 4.23
N LEU A 24 -10.27 7.60 3.20
CA LEU A 24 -10.20 8.58 2.12
C LEU A 24 -11.28 8.37 1.04
N ASP A 25 -12.05 7.28 1.13
CA ASP A 25 -13.23 7.00 0.31
C ASP A 25 -14.28 8.14 0.35
N LYS A 26 -14.30 8.90 1.44
CA LYS A 26 -15.12 10.11 1.62
C LYS A 26 -14.25 11.32 1.95
N ALA A 27 -13.47 11.77 0.96
CA ALA A 27 -12.55 12.91 1.06
C ALA A 27 -13.12 14.15 1.78
N GLY A 28 -14.42 14.43 1.62
CA GLY A 28 -15.10 15.53 2.30
C GLY A 28 -14.92 15.59 3.82
N LYS A 29 -14.72 14.45 4.51
CA LYS A 29 -14.47 14.41 5.96
C LYS A 29 -13.04 14.82 6.34
N VAL A 30 -12.07 14.53 5.48
CA VAL A 30 -10.66 14.85 5.70
C VAL A 30 -10.40 16.33 5.34
N LEU A 31 -11.14 16.86 4.37
CA LEU A 31 -10.95 18.22 3.85
C LEU A 31 -11.30 19.33 4.86
N SER A 32 -12.20 19.10 5.82
CA SER A 32 -12.62 20.13 6.78
C SER A 32 -11.83 20.13 8.10
N ALA A 33 -10.86 19.23 8.28
CA ALA A 33 -10.09 19.09 9.51
C ALA A 33 -8.62 19.41 9.29
N GLU A 34 -7.94 19.83 10.36
CA GLU A 34 -6.50 20.09 10.40
C GLU A 34 -5.86 19.17 11.43
N PHE A 35 -4.70 18.62 11.09
CA PHE A 35 -4.03 17.61 11.89
C PHE A 35 -2.58 18.00 12.13
N ASP A 36 -2.07 17.63 13.30
CA ASP A 36 -0.64 17.75 13.61
C ASP A 36 0.15 16.64 12.90
N ILE A 37 -0.35 15.41 12.97
CA ILE A 37 0.27 14.24 12.34
C ILE A 37 -0.81 13.47 11.60
N VAL A 38 -0.49 13.04 10.38
CA VAL A 38 -1.32 12.12 9.59
C VAL A 38 -0.53 10.85 9.35
N TYR A 39 -1.13 9.71 9.66
CA TYR A 39 -0.62 8.39 9.31
C TYR A 39 -1.52 7.74 8.26
N ALA A 40 -0.96 7.45 7.09
CA ALA A 40 -1.63 6.71 6.03
C ALA A 40 -1.18 5.25 6.05
N ASN A 41 -2.09 4.34 6.41
CA ASN A 41 -1.85 2.91 6.29
C ASN A 41 -2.01 2.46 4.84
N GLN A 42 -1.11 1.62 4.35
CA GLN A 42 -1.06 1.15 2.95
C GLN A 42 -1.02 2.32 1.95
N ALA A 43 -0.06 3.23 2.13
CA ALA A 43 0.06 4.42 1.30
C ALA A 43 0.28 4.10 -0.20
N GLU A 44 0.70 2.88 -0.56
CA GLU A 44 0.77 2.40 -1.94
C GLU A 44 -0.59 2.28 -2.64
N GLU A 45 -1.69 2.22 -1.88
CA GLU A 45 -3.05 2.16 -2.42
C GLU A 45 -3.63 3.57 -2.68
N LEU A 46 -2.95 4.62 -2.21
CA LEU A 46 -3.37 6.01 -2.42
C LEU A 46 -2.87 6.55 -3.76
N GLY A 47 -3.68 7.40 -4.39
CA GLY A 47 -3.20 8.25 -5.47
C GLY A 47 -2.31 9.37 -4.94
N LEU A 48 -1.42 9.90 -5.79
CA LEU A 48 -0.66 11.11 -5.47
C LEU A 48 -1.57 12.30 -5.04
N PRO A 49 -2.72 12.55 -5.70
CA PRO A 49 -3.63 13.62 -5.27
C PRO A 49 -4.18 13.42 -3.85
N ASP A 50 -4.40 12.18 -3.42
CA ASP A 50 -4.85 11.88 -2.06
C ASP A 50 -3.75 12.22 -1.06
N TRP A 51 -2.51 11.80 -1.35
CA TRP A 51 -1.35 12.14 -0.52
C TRP A 51 -1.12 13.65 -0.42
N GLU A 52 -1.22 14.39 -1.54
CA GLU A 52 -1.10 15.85 -1.56
C GLU A 52 -2.23 16.53 -0.79
N THR A 53 -3.43 15.95 -0.82
CA THR A 53 -4.54 16.39 0.04
C THR A 53 -4.18 16.24 1.52
N LEU A 54 -3.61 15.11 1.94
CA LEU A 54 -3.16 14.90 3.31
C LEU A 54 -2.05 15.88 3.73
N LEU A 55 -1.07 16.14 2.85
CA LEU A 55 -0.02 17.14 3.10
C LEU A 55 -0.62 18.51 3.41
N SER A 56 -1.68 18.91 2.70
CA SER A 56 -2.36 20.18 2.94
C SER A 56 -3.10 20.25 4.29
N ARG A 57 -3.34 19.11 4.95
CA ARG A 57 -4.00 19.04 6.26
C ARG A 57 -3.02 19.03 7.44
N ALA A 58 -1.75 18.70 7.18
CA ALA A 58 -0.68 18.66 8.17
C ALA A 58 0.33 19.79 7.97
N THR A 59 -0.17 21.03 7.92
CA THR A 59 0.65 22.23 7.66
C THR A 59 1.16 22.92 8.92
N GLY A 60 0.75 22.43 10.10
CA GLY A 60 1.05 23.05 11.41
C GLY A 60 -0.02 24.01 11.91
N ARG A 61 -1.09 24.24 11.13
CA ARG A 61 -2.19 25.12 11.53
C ARG A 61 -2.98 24.60 12.76
N ALA A 62 -2.98 23.29 13.00
CA ALA A 62 -3.50 22.69 14.22
C ALA A 62 -2.76 23.18 15.48
N GLY A 63 -1.47 23.48 15.38
CA GLY A 63 -0.69 24.21 16.37
C GLY A 63 -0.35 23.45 17.65
N ASN A 64 -0.45 22.11 17.68
CA ASN A 64 -0.15 21.33 18.89
C ASN A 64 1.24 20.66 18.85
N VAL A 65 1.95 20.69 17.71
CA VAL A 65 3.31 20.16 17.55
C VAL A 65 4.21 21.12 16.77
N ASP A 66 5.51 21.11 17.05
CA ASP A 66 6.50 21.93 16.34
C ASP A 66 6.78 21.44 14.91
N HIS A 67 6.58 20.13 14.68
CA HIS A 67 6.93 19.46 13.44
C HIS A 67 5.75 18.61 12.96
N PRO A 68 4.80 19.22 12.24
CA PRO A 68 3.70 18.47 11.66
C PRO A 68 4.22 17.53 10.57
N GLN A 69 3.62 16.34 10.47
CA GLN A 69 4.12 15.29 9.57
C GLN A 69 3.00 14.50 8.91
N VAL A 70 3.20 14.17 7.63
CA VAL A 70 2.47 13.08 6.98
C VAL A 70 3.42 11.92 6.82
N ILE A 71 3.07 10.80 7.46
CA ILE A 71 3.82 9.55 7.44
C ILE A 71 2.91 8.45 6.91
N GLY A 72 3.51 7.38 6.39
CA GLY A 72 2.75 6.20 5.97
C GLY A 72 3.64 4.98 5.88
N ASP A 73 3.02 3.83 6.03
CA ASP A 73 3.64 2.55 5.68
C ASP A 73 3.23 2.17 4.26
N CYS A 74 4.07 1.39 3.59
CA CYS A 74 3.71 0.84 2.29
C CYS A 74 4.43 -0.46 2.01
N ASN A 75 3.77 -1.32 1.24
CA ASN A 75 4.46 -2.38 0.53
C ASN A 75 4.95 -1.86 -0.84
N PRO A 76 6.03 -2.43 -1.40
CA PRO A 76 6.45 -2.10 -2.76
C PRO A 76 5.31 -2.26 -3.77
N SER A 77 5.27 -1.36 -4.76
CA SER A 77 4.34 -1.37 -5.88
C SER A 77 5.13 -1.29 -7.20
N SER A 78 4.55 -0.70 -8.26
CA SER A 78 5.25 -0.44 -9.52
C SER A 78 6.52 0.41 -9.32
N PRO A 79 7.61 0.19 -10.09
CA PRO A 79 8.78 1.08 -10.09
C PRO A 79 8.43 2.54 -10.38
N THR A 80 7.36 2.79 -11.15
CA THR A 80 6.86 4.11 -11.51
C THR A 80 5.88 4.69 -10.49
N HIS A 81 5.69 4.06 -9.33
CA HIS A 81 4.77 4.54 -8.30
C HIS A 81 5.22 5.91 -7.74
N TRP A 82 4.26 6.76 -7.37
CA TRP A 82 4.55 8.14 -6.93
C TRP A 82 5.47 8.19 -5.70
N ILE A 83 5.36 7.22 -4.78
CA ILE A 83 6.25 7.10 -3.60
C ILE A 83 7.72 7.04 -4.03
N ARG A 84 8.04 6.16 -5.00
CA ARG A 84 9.41 6.01 -5.52
C ARG A 84 9.87 7.25 -6.28
N GLN A 85 9.01 7.83 -7.09
CA GLN A 85 9.36 9.06 -7.83
C GLN A 85 9.67 10.22 -6.87
N ARG A 86 8.86 10.42 -5.82
CA ARG A 86 9.10 11.47 -4.82
C ARG A 86 10.34 11.20 -3.97
N ALA A 87 10.56 9.95 -3.58
CA ALA A 87 11.77 9.55 -2.87
C ALA A 87 13.02 9.84 -3.70
N GLN A 88 13.01 9.46 -4.98
CA GLN A 88 14.11 9.72 -5.91
C GLN A 88 14.34 11.22 -6.13
N ALA A 89 13.27 12.03 -6.13
CA ALA A 89 13.35 13.48 -6.23
C ALA A 89 13.74 14.19 -4.91
N GLY A 90 13.94 13.46 -3.81
CA GLY A 90 14.21 14.03 -2.49
C GLY A 90 13.01 14.74 -1.84
N ALA A 91 11.82 14.58 -2.40
CA ALA A 91 10.57 15.19 -1.93
C ALA A 91 9.81 14.32 -0.90
N LEU A 92 10.37 13.16 -0.55
CA LEU A 92 9.87 12.22 0.45
C LEU A 92 11.06 11.49 1.08
N THR A 93 11.18 11.55 2.40
CA THR A 93 12.13 10.70 3.12
C THR A 93 11.64 9.25 3.08
N PHE A 94 12.44 8.36 2.51
CA PHE A 94 12.07 6.96 2.32
C PHE A 94 12.98 6.05 3.15
N PHE A 95 12.38 5.22 3.98
CA PHE A 95 13.08 4.23 4.80
C PHE A 95 12.74 2.83 4.28
N GLU A 96 13.75 2.07 3.90
CA GLU A 96 13.58 0.68 3.47
C GLU A 96 13.68 -0.25 4.67
N SER A 97 12.68 -1.12 4.83
CA SER A 97 12.69 -2.21 5.79
C SER A 97 12.32 -3.52 5.10
N THR A 98 12.84 -4.62 5.62
CA THR A 98 12.68 -5.97 5.10
C THR A 98 12.19 -6.90 6.21
N HIS A 99 11.78 -8.11 5.82
CA HIS A 99 11.38 -9.13 6.79
C HIS A 99 12.46 -9.44 7.85
N ARG A 100 13.74 -9.21 7.54
CA ARG A 100 14.86 -9.45 8.46
C ARG A 100 14.91 -8.48 9.63
N ASP A 101 14.36 -7.28 9.47
CA ASP A 101 14.35 -6.25 10.52
C ASP A 101 13.28 -6.52 11.59
N ASN A 102 12.41 -7.51 11.36
CA ASN A 102 11.37 -7.87 12.30
C ASN A 102 11.87 -8.94 13.31
N PRO A 103 12.00 -8.61 14.60
CA PRO A 103 12.48 -9.53 15.63
C PRO A 103 11.53 -10.72 15.89
N GLU A 104 10.26 -10.65 15.48
CA GLU A 104 9.36 -11.80 15.52
C GLU A 104 9.68 -12.83 14.43
N LEU A 105 10.26 -12.40 13.31
CA LEU A 105 10.51 -13.26 12.14
C LEU A 105 11.96 -13.76 12.10
N PHE A 106 12.90 -12.95 12.56
CA PHE A 106 14.32 -13.29 12.62
C PHE A 106 14.88 -12.93 13.98
N ASP A 107 15.68 -13.83 14.51
CA ASP A 107 16.49 -13.55 15.68
C ASP A 107 17.56 -12.50 15.32
N GLN A 108 17.58 -11.38 16.03
CA GLN A 108 18.40 -10.23 15.67
C GLN A 108 19.88 -10.39 16.08
N GLU A 109 20.20 -11.36 16.93
CA GLU A 109 21.58 -11.64 17.34
C GLU A 109 22.25 -12.64 16.38
N THR A 110 21.52 -13.68 15.99
CA THR A 110 22.02 -14.80 15.16
C THR A 110 21.69 -14.64 13.67
N GLY A 111 20.66 -13.87 13.33
CA GLY A 111 20.16 -13.72 11.97
C GLY A 111 19.32 -14.91 11.47
N GLU A 112 19.03 -15.88 12.34
CA GLU A 112 18.26 -17.07 11.97
C GLU A 112 16.75 -16.79 11.93
N ILE A 113 16.04 -17.48 11.04
CA ILE A 113 14.58 -17.36 10.94
C ILE A 113 13.89 -18.09 12.11
N THR A 114 12.98 -17.40 12.78
CA THR A 114 12.19 -17.95 13.89
C THR A 114 11.13 -18.94 13.37
N GLU A 115 10.53 -19.73 14.26
CA GLU A 115 9.39 -20.59 13.88
C GLU A 115 8.19 -19.79 13.38
N ALA A 116 7.90 -18.63 13.98
CA ALA A 116 6.88 -17.71 13.51
C ALA A 116 7.23 -17.15 12.11
N GLY A 117 8.50 -16.83 11.90
CA GLY A 117 9.06 -16.44 10.60
C GLY A 117 8.83 -17.50 9.54
N LYS A 118 9.16 -18.77 9.82
CA LYS A 118 8.95 -19.89 8.89
C LYS A 118 7.48 -20.03 8.48
N GLN A 119 6.56 -19.90 9.43
CA GLN A 119 5.11 -19.98 9.15
C GLN A 119 4.64 -18.80 8.29
N ARG A 120 4.93 -17.56 8.69
CA ARG A 120 4.44 -16.34 8.03
C ARG A 120 5.07 -16.18 6.64
N LEU A 121 6.39 -16.28 6.55
CA LEU A 121 7.13 -16.15 5.29
C LEU A 121 6.92 -17.35 4.37
N GLY A 122 6.59 -18.53 4.92
CA GLY A 122 6.24 -19.70 4.13
C GLY A 122 5.03 -19.45 3.21
N VAL A 123 4.04 -18.67 3.65
CA VAL A 123 2.90 -18.27 2.81
C VAL A 123 3.35 -17.35 1.69
N LEU A 124 4.12 -16.30 2.02
CA LEU A 124 4.58 -15.31 1.04
C LEU A 124 5.51 -15.92 -0.01
N LYS A 125 6.36 -16.87 0.38
CA LYS A 125 7.26 -17.60 -0.53
C LYS A 125 6.53 -18.43 -1.59
N ARG A 126 5.26 -18.79 -1.36
CA ARG A 126 4.43 -19.52 -2.32
C ARG A 126 3.63 -18.63 -3.26
N LEU A 127 3.71 -17.31 -3.09
CA LEU A 127 3.14 -16.38 -4.06
C LEU A 127 3.85 -16.55 -5.41
N THR A 128 3.19 -16.10 -6.47
CA THR A 128 3.77 -16.10 -7.81
C THR A 128 4.04 -14.68 -8.27
N GLY A 129 5.08 -14.56 -9.09
CA GLY A 129 5.24 -13.40 -9.94
C GLY A 129 5.37 -12.06 -9.26
N SER A 130 4.70 -11.02 -9.78
CA SER A 130 4.83 -9.66 -9.22
C SER A 130 4.45 -9.57 -7.74
N ARG A 131 3.51 -10.43 -7.28
CA ARG A 131 3.15 -10.51 -5.86
C ARG A 131 4.26 -11.12 -5.00
N LEU A 132 4.94 -12.16 -5.49
CA LEU A 132 6.12 -12.72 -4.82
C LEU A 132 7.24 -11.68 -4.75
N MET A 133 7.53 -11.03 -5.88
CA MET A 133 8.57 -10.01 -5.95
C MET A 133 8.32 -8.86 -4.97
N ARG A 134 7.08 -8.38 -4.88
CA ARG A 134 6.71 -7.26 -4.00
C ARG A 134 6.65 -7.68 -2.53
N LEU A 135 5.84 -8.69 -2.20
CA LEU A 135 5.49 -8.99 -0.81
C LEU A 135 6.53 -9.87 -0.09
N TYR A 136 7.25 -10.71 -0.82
CA TYR A 136 8.31 -11.55 -0.23
C TYR A 136 9.69 -10.94 -0.42
N HIS A 137 10.05 -10.54 -1.64
CA HIS A 137 11.38 -10.00 -1.94
C HIS A 137 11.53 -8.50 -1.67
N GLY A 138 10.45 -7.77 -1.36
CA GLY A 138 10.52 -6.34 -1.09
C GLY A 138 10.84 -5.50 -2.34
N MET A 139 10.66 -6.04 -3.54
CA MET A 139 11.02 -5.38 -4.78
C MET A 139 9.89 -4.53 -5.34
N TRP A 140 10.22 -3.30 -5.75
CA TRP A 140 9.35 -2.46 -6.57
C TRP A 140 9.33 -3.02 -8.00
N ALA A 141 8.54 -4.08 -8.21
CA ALA A 141 8.43 -4.78 -9.46
C ALA A 141 7.20 -4.29 -10.23
N ALA A 142 7.33 -4.18 -11.56
CA ALA A 142 6.18 -3.92 -12.41
C ALA A 142 5.15 -5.04 -12.17
N PRO A 143 3.84 -4.73 -12.17
CA PRO A 143 2.83 -5.78 -12.17
C PRO A 143 3.11 -6.71 -13.34
N GLU A 144 3.00 -8.01 -13.11
CA GLU A 144 2.88 -8.95 -14.22
C GLU A 144 1.64 -8.57 -15.01
N GLY A 145 1.73 -8.64 -16.34
CA GLY A 145 0.57 -8.38 -17.18
C GLY A 145 0.46 -6.98 -17.75
N ALA A 146 1.61 -6.34 -18.00
CA ALA A 146 1.68 -5.43 -19.13
C ALA A 146 1.59 -6.18 -20.49
N ILE A 147 1.06 -7.41 -20.60
CA ILE A 147 -0.34 -7.66 -20.99
C ILE A 147 -0.62 -9.19 -20.81
N TYR A 148 -1.50 -9.58 -19.88
CA TYR A 148 -2.05 -10.94 -19.61
C TYR A 148 -1.16 -12.10 -19.10
N ASP A 149 -1.10 -12.28 -17.77
CA ASP A 149 -0.37 -13.36 -17.06
C ASP A 149 -0.93 -14.76 -17.29
N ILE A 150 -2.22 -14.85 -17.64
CA ILE A 150 -2.91 -16.12 -17.91
C ILE A 150 -2.88 -16.49 -19.40
N LEU A 151 -2.31 -15.64 -20.26
CA LEU A 151 -2.21 -15.93 -21.69
C LEU A 151 -1.18 -17.04 -21.92
N ASP A 152 -1.68 -18.27 -21.92
CA ASP A 152 -0.99 -19.44 -22.44
C ASP A 152 -1.23 -19.54 -23.96
N GLU A 153 -0.21 -19.29 -24.78
CA GLU A 153 -0.32 -19.33 -26.24
C GLU A 153 -0.67 -20.73 -26.77
N GLU A 154 -0.30 -21.80 -26.06
CA GLU A 154 -0.66 -23.17 -26.47
C GLU A 154 -2.16 -23.45 -26.23
N ARG A 155 -2.76 -22.79 -25.23
CA ARG A 155 -4.17 -23.02 -24.85
C ARG A 155 -5.16 -22.02 -25.45
N HIS A 156 -4.74 -20.76 -25.57
CA HIS A 156 -5.63 -19.66 -25.93
C HIS A 156 -5.55 -19.25 -27.40
N ARG A 157 -4.57 -19.77 -28.15
CA ARG A 157 -4.47 -19.52 -29.59
C ARG A 157 -5.28 -20.56 -30.35
N VAL A 158 -6.22 -20.08 -31.16
CA VAL A 158 -6.98 -20.92 -32.10
C VAL A 158 -6.59 -20.58 -33.53
N ALA A 159 -6.74 -21.56 -34.44
CA ALA A 159 -6.64 -21.28 -35.87
C ALA A 159 -7.73 -20.29 -36.28
N ALA A 160 -7.42 -19.38 -37.21
CA ALA A 160 -8.42 -18.46 -37.75
C ALA A 160 -9.57 -19.26 -38.39
N PHE A 161 -10.81 -18.87 -38.09
CA PHE A 161 -12.02 -19.51 -38.61
C PHE A 161 -13.09 -18.46 -38.87
N GLU A 162 -14.10 -18.81 -39.67
CA GLU A 162 -15.26 -17.95 -39.90
C GLU A 162 -16.28 -18.16 -38.76
N PRO A 163 -16.54 -17.15 -37.91
CA PRO A 163 -17.44 -17.32 -36.78
C PRO A 163 -18.89 -17.53 -37.25
N PRO A 164 -19.63 -18.52 -36.71
CA PRO A 164 -21.02 -18.77 -37.06
C PRO A 164 -21.89 -17.51 -37.03
N HIS A 165 -22.83 -17.42 -37.97
CA HIS A 165 -23.66 -16.21 -38.13
C HIS A 165 -24.56 -15.90 -36.93
N LEU A 166 -24.83 -16.90 -36.09
CA LEU A 166 -25.66 -16.78 -34.89
C LEU A 166 -24.88 -16.26 -33.68
N TRP A 167 -23.55 -16.12 -33.76
CA TRP A 167 -22.76 -15.62 -32.64
C TRP A 167 -22.85 -14.09 -32.52
N PRO A 168 -23.08 -13.54 -31.31
CA PRO A 168 -23.04 -12.09 -31.09
C PRO A 168 -21.68 -11.51 -31.51
N ARG A 169 -21.71 -10.40 -32.25
CA ARG A 169 -20.51 -9.67 -32.69
C ARG A 169 -20.48 -8.32 -32.00
N ILE A 170 -19.38 -8.03 -31.31
CA ILE A 170 -19.15 -6.77 -30.59
C ILE A 170 -17.85 -6.17 -31.11
N VAL A 171 -17.81 -4.85 -31.30
CA VAL A 171 -16.60 -4.10 -31.64
C VAL A 171 -16.30 -3.18 -30.46
N GLY A 172 -15.09 -3.27 -29.92
CA GLY A 172 -14.53 -2.28 -28.99
C GLY A 172 -13.74 -1.24 -29.78
N ILE A 173 -13.90 0.03 -29.43
CA ILE A 173 -13.12 1.16 -29.97
C ILE A 173 -12.36 1.78 -28.79
#